data_AF-A0A818X1G7-F1
#
_entry.id   AF-A0A818X1G7-F1
#
_cell.length_a   1.000
_cell.length_b   1.000
_cell.length_c   1.000
_cell.angle_alpha   90.00
_cell.angle_beta   90.00
_cell.angle_gamma   90.00
#
_symmetry.space_group_name_H-M   'P 1'
#
loop_
_entity.id
_entity.type
_entity.pdbx_description
1 polymer ?
#
loop_
_entity_poly.entity_id
_entity_poly.type
_entity_poly.pdbx_seq_one_letter_code
_entity_poly.pdbx_strand_id
1 'polypeptide(L)'
;MASPVSLQPSAFYLACCNNDLKTVQENANCSEIDALGPDGNTALHAASMYGHAKLVRLLLRYHASREICNDKGLTPEELAANDETRIAFKEPVRTISDSNHFVASSREVEWLDSYKNAYRIAYENHEHMKRWLTKVALHKLLKAIVNDYIEKIKFKDENDRKIIKEELSYVIEEDDPLGLLMTYTNPRVQFHYLLNHDLAELGSDFRFVSTQALINSGYVDNEPPQGLGQYIFTSIVINHPRFHPYHYSGTTFRGMKITKKDLEEYNKGNIVLTRSFLSTSKDRSIAELFIDCTNNEIHPLVMCIYKVINPRSSLFIEKISHIGDEKEVLIVPFTVFQVKEQRYAELMKGGQIYQIKEIELEECRPL
;
A
#
# COMPACT_ATOMS: atom_id res chain seq x y z
N MET A 1 37.20 11.49 -39.17
CA MET A 1 35.84 11.20 -38.67
C MET A 1 35.91 9.87 -37.94
N ALA A 2 35.81 9.89 -36.61
CA ALA A 2 35.70 8.65 -35.85
C ALA A 2 34.28 8.11 -36.06
N SER A 3 34.16 6.85 -36.50
CA SER A 3 32.87 6.16 -36.52
C SER A 3 32.27 6.17 -35.10
N PRO A 4 30.97 6.46 -34.92
CA PRO A 4 30.37 6.41 -33.61
C PRO A 4 30.49 4.98 -33.07
N VAL A 5 31.09 4.85 -31.89
CA VAL A 5 31.19 3.57 -31.19
C VAL A 5 29.76 3.14 -30.89
N SER A 6 29.24 2.17 -31.64
CA SER A 6 27.93 1.59 -31.34
C SER A 6 28.00 0.90 -29.98
N LEU A 7 27.46 1.54 -28.93
CA LEU A 7 27.32 0.88 -27.64
C LEU A 7 26.45 -0.36 -27.82
N GLN A 8 26.97 -1.52 -27.41
CA GLN A 8 26.19 -2.75 -27.39
C GLN A 8 25.08 -2.60 -26.34
N PRO A 9 23.81 -2.88 -26.67
CA PRO A 9 22.71 -2.74 -25.74
C PRO A 9 22.86 -3.73 -24.58
N SER A 10 22.71 -3.26 -23.34
CA SER A 10 22.76 -4.10 -22.15
C SER A 10 21.58 -5.08 -22.09
N ALA A 11 21.71 -6.16 -21.32
CA ALA A 11 20.61 -7.10 -21.10
C ALA A 11 19.38 -6.40 -20.49
N PHE A 12 19.60 -5.46 -19.57
CA PHE A 12 18.53 -4.63 -18.98
C PHE A 12 17.83 -3.75 -20.03
N TYR A 13 18.59 -3.10 -20.92
CA TYR A 13 18.02 -2.32 -22.01
C TYR A 13 17.18 -3.19 -22.95
N LEU A 14 17.69 -4.36 -23.34
CA LEU A 14 16.96 -5.31 -24.20
C LEU A 14 15.68 -5.84 -23.54
N ALA A 15 15.70 -6.09 -22.23
CA ALA A 15 14.52 -6.46 -21.46
C ALA A 15 13.44 -5.37 -21.54
N CYS A 16 13.83 -4.09 -21.46
CA CYS A 16 12.91 -2.96 -21.62
C CYS A 16 12.31 -2.89 -23.03
N CYS A 17 13.09 -3.14 -24.08
CA CYS A 17 12.58 -3.20 -25.46
C CYS A 17 11.50 -4.30 -25.63
N ASN A 18 11.75 -5.46 -25.02
CA ASN A 18 10.91 -6.65 -25.16
C ASN A 18 9.72 -6.72 -24.17
N ASN A 19 9.50 -5.69 -23.36
CA ASN A 19 8.50 -5.67 -22.29
C ASN A 19 8.68 -6.79 -21.25
N ASP A 20 9.92 -7.21 -21.00
CA ASP A 20 10.22 -8.25 -20.01
C ASP A 20 10.27 -7.64 -18.60
N LEU A 21 9.08 -7.41 -18.05
CA LEU A 21 8.88 -6.85 -16.71
C LEU A 21 9.64 -7.63 -15.63
N LYS A 22 9.70 -8.96 -15.74
CA LYS A 22 10.34 -9.81 -14.74
C LYS A 22 11.85 -9.55 -14.71
N THR A 23 12.51 -9.62 -15.87
CA THR A 23 13.95 -9.35 -15.96
C THR A 23 14.28 -7.92 -15.53
N VAL A 24 13.44 -6.93 -15.85
CA VAL A 24 13.61 -5.54 -15.41
C VAL A 24 13.49 -5.41 -13.89
N GLN A 25 12.51 -6.07 -13.26
CA GLN A 25 12.34 -6.06 -11.80
C GLN A 25 13.53 -6.71 -11.07
N GLU A 26 14.06 -7.82 -11.61
CA GLU A 26 15.18 -8.55 -11.01
C GLU A 26 16.52 -7.79 -11.13
N ASN A 27 16.69 -6.96 -12.17
CA ASN A 27 17.95 -6.30 -12.50
C ASN A 27 17.94 -4.77 -12.37
N ALA A 28 16.88 -4.16 -11.81
CA ALA A 28 16.82 -2.73 -11.56
C ALA A 28 17.77 -2.31 -10.42
N ASN A 29 19.07 -2.21 -10.71
CA ASN A 29 20.04 -1.49 -9.88
C ASN A 29 20.24 -0.07 -10.39
N CYS A 30 20.62 0.86 -9.51
CA CYS A 30 20.83 2.26 -9.87
C CYS A 30 21.91 2.47 -10.94
N SER A 31 22.80 1.50 -11.17
CA SER A 31 23.90 1.62 -12.13
C SER A 31 23.47 1.50 -13.59
N GLU A 32 22.39 0.76 -13.89
CA GLU A 32 21.98 0.51 -15.28
C GLU A 32 20.77 1.32 -15.73
N ILE A 33 20.03 1.93 -14.79
CA ILE A 33 18.73 2.53 -15.08
C ILE A 33 18.79 3.71 -16.07
N ASP A 34 19.83 4.52 -15.93
CA ASP A 34 20.11 5.69 -16.77
C ASP A 34 21.30 5.44 -17.71
N ALA A 35 21.76 4.18 -17.84
CA ALA A 35 22.83 3.85 -18.75
C ALA A 35 22.40 4.12 -20.21
N LEU A 36 23.29 4.75 -20.97
CA LEU A 36 23.05 5.07 -22.37
C LEU A 36 23.22 3.80 -23.22
N GLY A 37 22.17 3.43 -23.93
CA GLY A 37 22.17 2.39 -24.94
C GLY A 37 22.39 2.94 -26.36
N PRO A 38 21.97 2.20 -27.39
CA PRO A 38 22.06 2.65 -28.78
C PRO A 38 21.34 3.99 -29.02
N ASP A 39 21.95 4.86 -29.83
CA ASP A 39 21.51 6.22 -30.14
C ASP A 39 21.31 7.11 -28.89
N GLY A 40 22.05 6.84 -27.81
CA GLY A 40 21.94 7.58 -26.55
C GLY A 40 20.65 7.30 -25.78
N ASN A 41 19.87 6.29 -26.16
CA ASN A 41 18.62 5.97 -25.49
C ASN A 41 18.86 5.25 -24.15
N THR A 42 18.25 5.73 -23.07
CA THR A 42 18.15 4.99 -21.80
C THR A 42 17.08 3.89 -21.87
N ALA A 43 17.02 3.04 -20.85
CA ALA A 43 15.93 2.06 -20.68
C ALA A 43 14.53 2.73 -20.70
N LEU A 44 14.40 3.93 -20.13
CA LEU A 44 13.15 4.68 -20.11
C LEU A 44 12.73 5.17 -21.51
N HIS A 45 13.69 5.55 -22.36
CA HIS A 45 13.42 5.84 -23.77
C HIS A 45 12.90 4.62 -24.51
N ALA A 46 13.52 3.45 -24.32
CA ALA A 46 13.09 2.21 -24.96
C ALA A 46 11.66 1.85 -24.55
N ALA A 47 11.37 1.83 -23.24
CA ALA A 47 10.02 1.56 -22.73
C ALA A 47 8.98 2.54 -23.32
N SER A 48 9.35 3.81 -23.45
CA SER A 48 8.46 4.85 -23.99
C SER A 48 8.22 4.69 -25.49
N MET A 49 9.28 4.44 -26.26
CA MET A 49 9.26 4.26 -27.72
C MET A 49 8.45 3.03 -28.14
N TYR A 50 8.49 1.95 -27.35
CA TYR A 50 7.70 0.75 -27.63
C TYR A 50 6.30 0.78 -26.98
N GLY A 51 5.96 1.83 -26.24
CA GLY A 51 4.62 2.03 -25.66
C GLY A 51 4.34 1.18 -24.41
N HIS A 52 5.38 0.74 -23.70
CA HIS A 52 5.28 -0.11 -22.51
C HIS A 52 4.98 0.72 -21.26
N ALA A 53 3.76 1.26 -21.16
CA ALA A 53 3.37 2.19 -20.08
C ALA A 53 3.65 1.65 -18.66
N LYS A 54 3.39 0.36 -18.41
CA LYS A 54 3.71 -0.29 -17.13
C LYS A 54 5.20 -0.29 -16.81
N LEU A 55 6.01 -0.48 -17.84
CA LEU A 55 7.47 -0.52 -17.73
C LEU A 55 8.02 0.90 -17.55
N VAL A 56 7.41 1.92 -18.18
CA VAL A 56 7.67 3.34 -17.87
C VAL A 56 7.39 3.65 -16.40
N ARG A 57 6.21 3.29 -15.87
CA ARG A 57 5.91 3.49 -14.43
C ARG A 57 6.91 2.79 -13.54
N LEU A 58 7.25 1.54 -13.85
CA LEU A 58 8.22 0.75 -13.08
C LEU A 58 9.60 1.41 -13.06
N LEU A 59 10.13 1.81 -14.22
CA LEU A 59 11.42 2.48 -14.33
C LEU A 59 11.42 3.83 -13.59
N LEU A 60 10.35 4.61 -13.71
CA LEU A 60 10.19 5.85 -12.96
C LEU A 60 10.20 5.59 -11.43
N ARG A 61 9.53 4.55 -10.94
CA ARG A 61 9.58 4.16 -9.50
C ARG A 61 10.99 3.82 -9.03
N TYR A 62 11.82 3.26 -9.91
CA TYR A 62 13.24 3.01 -9.65
C TYR A 62 14.15 4.24 -9.85
N HIS A 63 13.58 5.45 -9.97
CA HIS A 63 14.28 6.72 -10.16
C HIS A 63 14.94 6.91 -11.53
N ALA A 64 14.43 6.28 -12.60
CA ALA A 64 14.89 6.58 -13.96
C ALA A 64 14.71 8.07 -14.27
N SER A 65 15.75 8.71 -14.81
CA SER A 65 15.71 10.13 -15.14
C SER A 65 14.82 10.42 -16.33
N ARG A 66 13.96 11.42 -16.18
CA ARG A 66 13.08 11.95 -17.22
C ARG A 66 13.77 12.95 -18.15
N GLU A 67 14.87 13.51 -17.68
CA GLU A 67 15.51 14.68 -18.27
C GLU A 67 16.67 14.32 -19.21
N ILE A 68 17.08 13.04 -19.23
CA ILE A 68 18.14 12.59 -20.15
C ILE A 68 17.59 12.64 -21.57
N CYS A 69 18.25 13.37 -22.45
CA CYS A 69 17.96 13.33 -23.87
C CYS A 69 18.83 12.30 -24.58
N ASN A 70 18.27 11.62 -25.57
CA ASN A 70 19.03 10.76 -26.49
C ASN A 70 19.85 11.58 -27.51
N ASP A 71 20.55 10.90 -28.44
CA ASP A 71 21.41 11.55 -29.44
C ASP A 71 20.65 12.48 -30.42
N LYS A 72 19.32 12.37 -30.47
CA LYS A 72 18.42 13.25 -31.25
C LYS A 72 17.92 14.45 -30.43
N GLY A 73 18.32 14.57 -29.17
CA GLY A 73 17.88 15.63 -28.27
C GLY A 73 16.47 15.42 -27.70
N LEU A 74 15.90 14.21 -27.81
CA LEU A 74 14.54 13.90 -27.36
C LEU A 74 14.58 13.23 -25.98
N THR A 75 13.65 13.61 -25.11
CA THR A 75 13.39 12.98 -23.81
C THR A 75 12.59 11.68 -23.96
N PRO A 76 12.53 10.81 -22.92
CA PRO A 76 11.69 9.63 -22.96
C PRO A 76 10.20 9.92 -23.18
N GLU A 77 9.65 10.97 -22.55
CA GLU A 77 8.23 11.34 -22.70
C GLU A 77 7.89 11.73 -24.14
N GLU A 78 8.80 12.46 -24.81
CA GLU A 78 8.63 12.85 -26.22
C GLU A 78 8.63 11.66 -27.17
N LEU A 79 9.20 10.52 -26.77
CA LEU A 79 9.18 9.28 -27.54
C LEU A 79 7.96 8.39 -27.23
N ALA A 80 7.04 8.81 -26.35
CA ALA A 80 5.89 8.00 -25.97
C ALA A 80 5.02 7.59 -27.17
N ALA A 81 4.96 6.27 -27.44
CA ALA A 81 4.24 5.73 -28.59
C ALA A 81 2.70 5.86 -28.51
N ASN A 82 2.16 6.03 -27.29
CA ASN A 82 0.72 6.11 -27.05
C ASN A 82 0.38 7.01 -25.86
N ASP A 83 -0.91 7.33 -25.72
CA ASP A 83 -1.41 8.21 -24.66
C ASP A 83 -1.20 7.63 -23.26
N GLU A 84 -1.35 6.31 -23.09
CA GLU A 84 -1.14 5.62 -21.81
C GLU A 84 0.29 5.81 -21.29
N THR A 85 1.27 5.70 -22.19
CA THR A 85 2.69 5.90 -21.89
C THR A 85 2.96 7.37 -21.55
N ARG A 86 2.35 8.32 -22.26
CA ARG A 86 2.50 9.75 -21.96
C ARG A 86 1.85 10.14 -20.63
N ILE A 87 0.70 9.53 -20.31
CA ILE A 87 0.02 9.72 -19.02
C ILE A 87 0.90 9.23 -17.86
N ALA A 88 1.64 8.12 -18.04
CA ALA A 88 2.57 7.62 -17.02
C ALA A 88 3.66 8.64 -16.60
N PHE A 89 4.04 9.58 -17.47
CA PHE A 89 4.94 10.70 -17.12
C PHE A 89 4.25 11.83 -16.36
N LYS A 90 2.92 11.91 -16.36
CA LYS A 90 2.16 12.91 -15.60
C LYS A 90 1.70 12.38 -14.25
N GLU A 91 1.73 11.07 -14.08
CA GLU A 91 1.48 10.42 -12.79
C GLU A 91 2.59 10.78 -11.80
N PRO A 92 2.24 11.12 -10.54
CA PRO A 92 3.23 11.35 -9.49
C PRO A 92 4.03 10.08 -9.26
N VAL A 93 5.34 10.15 -9.51
CA VAL A 93 6.27 9.04 -9.33
C VAL A 93 6.60 8.92 -7.84
N ARG A 94 6.00 7.93 -7.17
CA ARG A 94 6.48 7.51 -5.85
C ARG A 94 7.72 6.67 -6.06
N THR A 95 8.86 7.20 -5.63
CA THR A 95 10.09 6.43 -5.59
C THR A 95 9.96 5.28 -4.60
N ILE A 96 10.75 4.21 -4.73
CA ILE A 96 10.70 3.10 -3.76
C ILE A 96 10.94 3.60 -2.33
N SER A 97 11.78 4.62 -2.14
CA SER A 97 12.00 5.26 -0.83
C SER A 97 10.84 6.12 -0.34
N ASP A 98 10.06 6.72 -1.25
CA ASP A 98 8.88 7.54 -0.90
C ASP A 98 7.60 6.69 -0.77
N SER A 99 7.63 5.45 -1.28
CA SER A 99 6.52 4.49 -1.29
C SER A 99 6.37 3.70 0.01
N ASN A 100 6.38 4.40 1.13
CA ASN A 100 5.98 3.86 2.43
C ASN A 100 4.44 3.63 2.48
N HIS A 101 3.86 2.97 1.46
CA HIS A 101 2.49 2.45 1.47
C HIS A 101 2.41 1.14 2.27
N PHE A 102 3.44 0.30 2.14
CA PHE A 102 3.57 -0.98 2.84
C PHE A 102 4.45 -0.91 4.09
N VAL A 103 5.14 0.22 4.30
CA VAL A 103 6.14 0.40 5.35
C VAL A 103 5.77 1.64 6.13
N ALA A 104 5.38 1.48 7.38
CA ALA A 104 5.50 2.58 8.32
C ALA A 104 6.99 2.78 8.58
N SER A 105 7.47 4.02 8.49
CA SER A 105 8.83 4.36 8.91
C SER A 105 9.09 3.72 10.27
N SER A 106 10.16 2.94 10.33
CA SER A 106 10.55 1.97 11.35
C SER A 106 10.80 2.54 12.75
N ARG A 107 9.89 3.32 13.32
CA ARG A 107 10.15 3.98 14.61
C ARG A 107 9.11 3.82 15.71
N GLU A 108 7.81 3.59 15.49
CA GLU A 108 6.94 3.68 16.68
C GLU A 108 5.56 3.01 16.73
N VAL A 109 5.17 2.09 15.84
CA VAL A 109 3.88 1.40 16.07
C VAL A 109 3.93 -0.10 15.77
N GLU A 110 3.75 -0.88 16.83
CA GLU A 110 3.42 -2.31 16.81
C GLU A 110 2.01 -2.46 16.21
N TRP A 111 1.95 -2.83 14.92
CA TRP A 111 0.72 -2.99 14.12
C TRP A 111 -0.16 -4.17 14.51
N LEU A 112 0.34 -4.96 15.46
CA LEU A 112 -0.22 -6.23 15.85
C LEU A 112 -0.30 -6.29 17.35
N ASP A 113 -1.47 -6.64 17.86
CA ASP A 113 -1.58 -7.03 19.25
C ASP A 113 -1.50 -8.57 19.37
N SER A 114 -0.83 -9.06 20.41
CA SER A 114 -0.71 -10.49 20.70
C SER A 114 -1.58 -10.86 21.89
N TYR A 115 -2.65 -11.62 21.65
CA TYR A 115 -3.60 -12.01 22.68
C TYR A 115 -3.96 -13.48 22.60
N LYS A 116 -4.05 -14.13 23.78
CA LYS A 116 -4.68 -15.45 23.90
C LYS A 116 -6.14 -15.47 23.40
N ASN A 117 -6.83 -14.32 23.46
CA ASN A 117 -8.24 -14.16 23.07
C ASN A 117 -8.45 -13.20 21.89
N ALA A 118 -7.46 -13.06 20.98
CA ALA A 118 -7.53 -12.13 19.84
C ALA A 118 -8.82 -12.26 19.02
N TYR A 119 -9.31 -13.49 18.83
CA TYR A 119 -10.55 -13.78 18.10
C TYR A 119 -11.78 -13.08 18.70
N ARG A 120 -11.89 -13.05 20.04
CA ARG A 120 -13.04 -12.46 20.72
C ARG A 120 -13.00 -10.94 20.57
N ILE A 121 -11.81 -10.36 20.72
CA ILE A 121 -11.58 -8.93 20.55
C ILE A 121 -11.91 -8.51 19.12
N ALA A 122 -11.44 -9.26 18.13
CA ALA A 122 -11.75 -9.02 16.73
C ALA A 122 -13.24 -9.02 16.46
N TYR A 123 -13.95 -10.07 16.90
CA TYR A 123 -15.39 -10.18 16.77
C TYR A 123 -16.13 -8.99 17.42
N GLU A 124 -15.79 -8.64 18.66
CA GLU A 124 -16.40 -7.51 19.36
C GLU A 124 -16.18 -6.20 18.59
N ASN A 125 -14.95 -5.91 18.13
CA ASN A 125 -14.65 -4.69 17.37
C ASN A 125 -15.42 -4.62 16.04
N HIS A 126 -15.48 -5.72 15.27
CA HIS A 126 -16.24 -5.77 14.02
C HIS A 126 -17.74 -5.56 14.24
N GLU A 127 -18.32 -6.17 15.26
CA GLU A 127 -19.74 -5.99 15.60
C GLU A 127 -20.06 -4.55 16.03
N HIS A 128 -19.16 -3.91 16.79
CA HIS A 128 -19.29 -2.49 17.14
C HIS A 128 -19.30 -1.58 15.90
N MET A 129 -18.36 -1.80 14.98
CA MET A 129 -18.28 -1.01 13.73
C MET A 129 -19.52 -1.20 12.85
N LYS A 130 -19.99 -2.44 12.70
CA LYS A 130 -21.12 -2.79 11.81
C LYS A 130 -22.44 -2.17 12.24
N ARG A 131 -22.66 -1.96 13.55
CA ARG A 131 -23.89 -1.37 14.09
C ARG A 131 -24.18 0.04 13.59
N TRP A 132 -23.17 0.80 13.20
CA TRP A 132 -23.38 2.17 12.70
C TRP A 132 -24.02 2.17 11.33
N LEU A 133 -23.65 1.22 10.47
CA LEU A 133 -24.17 1.12 9.10
C LEU A 133 -25.64 0.67 9.04
N THR A 134 -26.14 0.04 10.10
CA THR A 134 -27.56 -0.38 10.17
C THR A 134 -28.46 0.73 10.71
N LYS A 135 -27.91 1.76 11.34
CA LYS A 135 -28.67 2.83 12.02
C LYS A 135 -28.48 4.21 11.40
N VAL A 136 -27.35 4.48 10.78
CA VAL A 136 -26.97 5.82 10.29
C VAL A 136 -26.85 5.80 8.78
N ALA A 137 -27.47 6.76 8.11
CA ALA A 137 -27.39 6.90 6.65
C ALA A 137 -25.95 7.16 6.19
N LEU A 138 -25.57 6.59 5.03
CA LEU A 138 -24.21 6.67 4.49
C LEU A 138 -23.69 8.11 4.39
N HIS A 139 -24.46 9.02 3.77
CA HIS A 139 -24.07 10.43 3.67
C HIS A 139 -23.77 11.11 5.01
N LYS A 140 -24.44 10.73 6.12
CA LYS A 140 -24.14 11.26 7.46
C LYS A 140 -22.81 10.73 7.98
N LEU A 141 -22.56 9.44 7.77
CA LEU A 141 -21.28 8.80 8.14
C LEU A 141 -20.12 9.41 7.34
N LEU A 142 -20.28 9.61 6.03
CA LEU A 142 -19.27 10.26 5.19
C LEU A 142 -18.99 11.70 5.64
N LYS A 143 -20.02 12.49 5.95
CA LYS A 143 -19.86 13.84 6.52
C LYS A 143 -19.15 13.82 7.88
N ALA A 144 -19.41 12.82 8.72
CA ALA A 144 -18.70 12.67 9.99
C ALA A 144 -17.21 12.36 9.79
N ILE A 145 -16.82 11.57 8.78
CA ILE A 145 -15.40 11.38 8.45
C ILE A 145 -14.74 12.73 8.19
N VAL A 146 -15.37 13.60 7.39
CA VAL A 146 -14.80 14.92 7.10
C VAL A 146 -14.75 15.79 8.36
N ASN A 147 -15.90 16.00 9.01
CA ASN A 147 -16.05 16.99 10.08
C ASN A 147 -15.40 16.56 11.40
N ASP A 148 -15.45 15.27 11.73
CA ASP A 148 -14.99 14.77 13.02
C ASP A 148 -13.61 14.11 12.98
N TYR A 149 -13.08 13.84 11.79
CA TYR A 149 -11.75 13.26 11.64
C TYR A 149 -10.85 14.16 10.78
N ILE A 150 -11.15 14.37 9.50
CA ILE A 150 -10.27 15.13 8.59
C ILE A 150 -10.05 16.57 9.05
N GLU A 151 -11.06 17.26 9.60
CA GLU A 151 -10.88 18.62 10.14
C GLU A 151 -10.06 18.66 11.43
N LYS A 152 -9.97 17.55 12.18
CA LYS A 152 -9.36 17.52 13.51
C LYS A 152 -7.95 16.93 13.52
N ILE A 153 -7.61 16.08 12.56
CA ILE A 153 -6.25 15.53 12.46
C ILE A 153 -5.23 16.60 12.08
N LYS A 154 -4.00 16.39 12.52
CA LYS A 154 -2.87 17.27 12.23
C LYS A 154 -2.18 16.78 10.96
N PHE A 155 -2.21 17.62 9.92
CA PHE A 155 -1.44 17.38 8.71
C PHE A 155 -0.06 18.04 8.82
N LYS A 156 0.94 17.45 8.15
CA LYS A 156 2.25 18.11 7.97
C LYS A 156 2.15 19.27 6.99
N ASP A 157 1.36 19.08 5.92
CA ASP A 157 1.02 20.09 4.93
C ASP A 157 -0.50 20.26 4.88
N GLU A 158 -0.98 21.48 5.11
CA GLU A 158 -2.41 21.79 5.04
C GLU A 158 -2.99 21.66 3.63
N ASN A 159 -2.14 21.64 2.59
CA ASN A 159 -2.56 21.30 1.24
C ASN A 159 -3.06 19.85 1.14
N ASP A 160 -2.49 18.90 1.91
CA ASP A 160 -2.97 17.52 1.97
C ASP A 160 -4.40 17.45 2.48
N ARG A 161 -4.72 18.23 3.54
CA ARG A 161 -6.08 18.35 4.08
C ARG A 161 -7.04 18.82 3.00
N LYS A 162 -6.66 19.84 2.24
CA LYS A 162 -7.49 20.41 1.17
C LYS A 162 -7.79 19.38 0.10
N ILE A 163 -6.78 18.66 -0.39
CA ILE A 163 -6.94 17.60 -1.41
C ILE A 163 -7.89 16.51 -0.91
N ILE A 164 -7.66 16.00 0.31
CA ILE A 164 -8.51 14.95 0.89
C ILE A 164 -9.96 15.42 1.05
N LYS A 165 -10.18 16.66 1.48
CA LYS A 165 -11.53 17.23 1.60
C LYS A 165 -12.23 17.36 0.26
N GLU A 166 -11.53 17.82 -0.78
CA GLU A 166 -12.09 17.92 -2.12
C GLU A 166 -12.52 16.55 -2.65
N GLU A 167 -11.68 15.53 -2.49
CA GLU A 167 -12.04 14.15 -2.88
C GLU A 167 -13.22 13.62 -2.09
N LEU A 168 -13.21 13.72 -0.76
CA LEU A 168 -14.33 13.25 0.07
C LEU A 168 -15.63 14.02 -0.18
N SER A 169 -15.57 15.27 -0.63
CA SER A 169 -16.76 16.02 -1.04
C SER A 169 -17.42 15.36 -2.26
N TYR A 170 -16.64 14.95 -3.25
CA TYR A 170 -17.14 14.17 -4.39
C TYR A 170 -17.73 12.81 -3.96
N VAL A 171 -17.07 12.11 -3.01
CA VAL A 171 -17.61 10.87 -2.43
C VAL A 171 -18.98 11.08 -1.78
N ILE A 172 -19.17 12.20 -1.09
CA ILE A 172 -20.45 12.55 -0.44
C ILE A 172 -21.51 12.93 -1.48
N GLU A 173 -21.14 13.67 -2.53
CA GLU A 173 -22.06 14.11 -3.59
C GLU A 173 -22.57 12.93 -4.43
N GLU A 174 -21.68 12.00 -4.78
CA GLU A 174 -22.02 10.81 -5.57
C GLU A 174 -22.62 9.67 -4.73
N ASP A 175 -22.52 9.76 -3.39
CA ASP A 175 -22.91 8.71 -2.43
C ASP A 175 -22.28 7.33 -2.76
N ASP A 176 -21.08 7.33 -3.37
CA ASP A 176 -20.32 6.11 -3.73
C ASP A 176 -19.12 5.89 -2.80
N PRO A 177 -19.20 4.96 -1.83
CA PRO A 177 -18.15 4.76 -0.85
C PRO A 177 -16.85 4.20 -1.43
N LEU A 178 -16.81 3.72 -2.69
CA LEU A 178 -15.53 3.34 -3.32
C LEU A 178 -14.51 4.47 -3.32
N GLY A 179 -14.98 5.73 -3.40
CA GLY A 179 -14.15 6.91 -3.32
C GLY A 179 -13.32 7.00 -2.04
N LEU A 180 -13.74 6.35 -0.94
CA LEU A 180 -12.93 6.26 0.28
C LEU A 180 -11.59 5.57 0.03
N LEU A 181 -11.59 4.45 -0.71
CA LEU A 181 -10.36 3.74 -1.05
C LEU A 181 -9.55 4.45 -2.14
N MET A 182 -10.20 5.21 -3.03
CA MET A 182 -9.48 6.12 -3.93
C MET A 182 -8.68 7.14 -3.09
N THR A 183 -9.34 7.85 -2.17
CA THR A 183 -8.68 8.83 -1.28
C THR A 183 -7.61 8.20 -0.40
N TYR A 184 -7.85 6.99 0.14
CA TYR A 184 -6.85 6.22 0.88
C TYR A 184 -5.59 5.97 0.05
N THR A 185 -5.76 5.57 -1.21
CA THR A 185 -4.66 5.20 -2.10
C THR A 185 -4.07 6.35 -2.89
N ASN A 186 -4.54 7.58 -2.66
CA ASN A 186 -4.13 8.74 -3.44
C ASN A 186 -2.61 8.96 -3.32
N PRO A 187 -1.86 8.94 -4.44
CA PRO A 187 -0.42 9.05 -4.41
C PRO A 187 0.08 10.45 -4.01
N ARG A 188 -0.76 11.49 -4.16
CA ARG A 188 -0.41 12.88 -3.88
C ARG A 188 -0.39 13.23 -2.40
N VAL A 189 -1.10 12.45 -1.58
CA VAL A 189 -1.22 12.66 -0.13
C VAL A 189 -0.84 11.38 0.61
N GLN A 190 -0.27 11.49 1.80
CA GLN A 190 0.06 10.30 2.62
C GLN A 190 -1.11 9.91 3.53
N PHE A 191 -2.34 9.92 3.01
CA PHE A 191 -3.53 9.69 3.83
C PHE A 191 -3.58 8.27 4.41
N HIS A 192 -3.18 7.25 3.65
CA HIS A 192 -3.06 5.87 4.14
C HIS A 192 -2.17 5.78 5.39
N TYR A 193 -1.07 6.53 5.42
CA TYR A 193 -0.15 6.56 6.55
C TYR A 193 -0.80 7.19 7.78
N LEU A 194 -1.45 8.35 7.62
CA LEU A 194 -2.14 9.05 8.71
C LEU A 194 -3.29 8.20 9.28
N LEU A 195 -4.15 7.66 8.41
CA LEU A 195 -5.26 6.83 8.84
C LEU A 195 -4.78 5.58 9.58
N ASN A 196 -3.78 4.88 9.03
CA ASN A 196 -3.25 3.68 9.68
C ASN A 196 -2.61 4.01 11.03
N HIS A 197 -1.86 5.11 11.13
CA HIS A 197 -1.28 5.58 12.38
C HIS A 197 -2.36 5.79 13.45
N ASP A 198 -3.41 6.55 13.14
CA ASP A 198 -4.48 6.86 14.10
C ASP A 198 -5.32 5.63 14.49
N LEU A 199 -5.53 4.70 13.56
CA LEU A 199 -6.15 3.40 13.86
C LEU A 199 -5.29 2.60 14.84
N ALA A 200 -3.97 2.60 14.63
CA ALA A 200 -3.04 1.85 15.44
C ALA A 200 -2.73 2.50 16.79
N GLU A 201 -3.08 3.76 17.05
CA GLU A 201 -2.96 4.33 18.40
C GLU A 201 -3.88 3.59 19.40
N LEU A 202 -5.13 3.35 19.01
CA LEU A 202 -6.11 2.67 19.86
C LEU A 202 -6.08 1.15 19.70
N GLY A 203 -5.83 0.66 18.48
CA GLY A 203 -5.74 -0.77 18.18
C GLY A 203 -6.90 -1.60 18.74
N SER A 204 -6.59 -2.73 19.37
CA SER A 204 -7.58 -3.64 19.96
C SER A 204 -8.51 -3.04 21.02
N ASP A 205 -8.13 -1.94 21.64
CA ASP A 205 -8.89 -1.31 22.72
C ASP A 205 -10.05 -0.44 22.23
N PHE A 206 -10.24 -0.36 20.91
CA PHE A 206 -11.35 0.31 20.25
C PHE A 206 -12.72 0.02 20.89
N ARG A 207 -13.07 -1.24 21.25
CA ARG A 207 -14.37 -1.54 21.90
C ARG A 207 -14.61 -0.79 23.21
N PHE A 208 -13.56 -0.54 23.98
CA PHE A 208 -13.66 0.19 25.25
C PHE A 208 -13.83 1.68 24.99
N VAL A 209 -13.02 2.23 24.08
CA VAL A 209 -13.06 3.64 23.71
C VAL A 209 -14.37 3.99 23.00
N SER A 210 -14.86 3.13 22.11
CA SER A 210 -16.13 3.34 21.42
C SER A 210 -17.31 3.33 22.40
N THR A 211 -17.32 2.41 23.37
CA THR A 211 -18.37 2.38 24.40
C THR A 211 -18.35 3.67 25.23
N GLN A 212 -17.17 4.12 25.66
CA GLN A 212 -17.04 5.35 26.45
C GLN A 212 -17.35 6.62 25.63
N ALA A 213 -16.94 6.68 24.37
CA ALA A 213 -17.22 7.78 23.45
C ALA A 213 -18.72 7.93 23.19
N LEU A 214 -19.44 6.81 23.01
CA LEU A 214 -20.90 6.81 22.87
C LEU A 214 -21.61 7.33 24.13
N ILE A 215 -21.11 6.96 25.32
CA ILE A 215 -21.66 7.43 26.60
C ILE A 215 -21.40 8.94 26.78
N ASN A 216 -20.16 9.39 26.52
CA ASN A 216 -19.74 10.76 26.79
C ASN A 216 -20.28 11.79 25.79
N SER A 217 -20.51 11.40 24.53
CA SER A 217 -21.02 12.30 23.49
C SER A 217 -22.55 12.49 23.53
N GLY A 218 -23.25 11.77 24.41
CA GLY A 218 -24.71 11.79 24.46
C GLY A 218 -25.31 11.18 23.19
N TYR A 219 -24.92 9.94 22.87
CA TYR A 219 -25.35 9.23 21.67
C TYR A 219 -26.83 9.45 21.35
N VAL A 220 -27.08 9.94 20.14
CA VAL A 220 -28.42 10.15 19.57
C VAL A 220 -28.66 9.08 18.53
N ASP A 221 -29.82 8.41 18.60
CA ASP A 221 -30.17 7.41 17.60
C ASP A 221 -30.14 7.99 16.18
N ASN A 222 -29.61 7.20 15.24
CA ASN A 222 -29.46 7.55 13.82
C ASN A 222 -28.50 8.72 13.52
N GLU A 223 -27.64 9.08 14.48
CA GLU A 223 -26.51 9.99 14.28
C GLU A 223 -25.16 9.24 14.35
N PRO A 224 -24.14 9.71 13.60
CA PRO A 224 -22.81 9.11 13.64
C PRO A 224 -22.16 9.30 15.02
N PRO A 225 -21.34 8.33 15.48
CA PRO A 225 -20.58 8.50 16.71
C PRO A 225 -19.50 9.57 16.55
N GLN A 226 -19.42 10.49 17.51
CA GLN A 226 -18.43 11.57 17.49
C GLN A 226 -17.03 11.06 17.84
N GLY A 227 -16.02 11.61 17.17
CA GLY A 227 -14.61 11.31 17.45
C GLY A 227 -14.13 9.92 17.00
N LEU A 228 -14.94 9.20 16.22
CA LEU A 228 -14.61 7.87 15.70
C LEU A 228 -14.51 7.85 14.16
N GLY A 229 -14.22 8.98 13.51
CA GLY A 229 -14.26 9.08 12.05
C GLY A 229 -13.32 8.11 11.32
N GLN A 230 -12.15 7.80 11.86
CA GLN A 230 -11.25 6.76 11.33
C GLN A 230 -11.88 5.35 11.37
N TYR A 231 -12.70 5.07 12.38
CA TYR A 231 -13.44 3.82 12.49
C TYR A 231 -14.72 3.82 11.67
N ILE A 232 -15.35 4.98 11.47
CA ILE A 232 -16.46 5.12 10.53
C ILE A 232 -15.97 4.82 9.11
N PHE A 233 -14.85 5.41 8.70
CA PHE A 233 -14.17 5.10 7.44
C PHE A 233 -13.96 3.60 7.30
N THR A 234 -13.32 3.00 8.31
CA THR A 234 -13.00 1.57 8.36
C THR A 234 -14.25 0.69 8.28
N SER A 235 -15.31 1.05 9.01
CA SER A 235 -16.57 0.33 9.04
C SER A 235 -17.22 0.28 7.66
N ILE A 236 -17.28 1.42 6.96
CA ILE A 236 -17.83 1.50 5.60
C ILE A 236 -17.04 0.60 4.67
N VAL A 237 -15.70 0.68 4.68
CA VAL A 237 -14.83 -0.12 3.80
C VAL A 237 -15.02 -1.63 4.03
N ILE A 238 -15.15 -2.08 5.29
CA ILE A 238 -15.29 -3.50 5.63
C ILE A 238 -16.67 -4.06 5.26
N ASN A 239 -17.74 -3.28 5.50
CA ASN A 239 -19.09 -3.83 5.56
C ASN A 239 -20.03 -3.32 4.47
N HIS A 240 -19.69 -2.25 3.76
CA HIS A 240 -20.59 -1.70 2.75
C HIS A 240 -20.67 -2.62 1.52
N PRO A 241 -21.88 -2.99 1.03
CA PRO A 241 -22.03 -3.97 -0.05
C PRO A 241 -21.28 -3.65 -1.35
N ARG A 242 -21.00 -2.36 -1.58
CA ARG A 242 -20.24 -1.89 -2.74
C ARG A 242 -18.83 -2.49 -2.83
N PHE A 243 -18.24 -2.90 -1.70
CA PHE A 243 -16.92 -3.54 -1.65
C PHE A 243 -16.95 -5.07 -1.85
N HIS A 244 -18.13 -5.72 -1.83
CA HIS A 244 -18.24 -7.17 -1.99
C HIS A 244 -17.53 -7.74 -3.24
N PRO A 245 -17.58 -7.10 -4.42
CA PRO A 245 -16.89 -7.61 -5.61
C PRO A 245 -15.36 -7.63 -5.49
N TYR A 246 -14.81 -6.94 -4.50
CA TYR A 246 -13.37 -6.81 -4.28
C TYR A 246 -12.87 -7.71 -3.16
N HIS A 247 -13.75 -8.42 -2.45
CA HIS A 247 -13.36 -9.39 -1.43
C HIS A 247 -12.34 -10.42 -1.96
N TYR A 248 -11.33 -10.72 -1.14
CA TYR A 248 -10.24 -11.60 -1.52
C TYR A 248 -9.93 -12.64 -0.42
N SER A 249 -9.74 -13.88 -0.87
CA SER A 249 -9.14 -14.96 -0.09
C SER A 249 -8.04 -15.60 -0.91
N GLY A 250 -7.00 -16.09 -0.24
CA GLY A 250 -5.79 -16.60 -0.86
C GLY A 250 -4.53 -16.08 -0.19
N THR A 251 -3.39 -16.33 -0.84
CA THR A 251 -2.08 -15.89 -0.34
C THR A 251 -1.79 -14.46 -0.79
N THR A 252 -1.19 -13.68 0.09
CA THR A 252 -0.72 -12.32 -0.18
C THR A 252 0.57 -12.03 0.59
N PHE A 253 1.40 -11.14 0.07
CA PHE A 253 2.78 -10.95 0.47
C PHE A 253 3.03 -9.53 0.95
N ARG A 254 3.87 -9.37 1.96
CA ARG A 254 4.30 -8.05 2.44
C ARG A 254 5.79 -8.08 2.80
N GLY A 255 6.57 -7.37 2.01
CA GLY A 255 7.96 -7.07 2.32
C GLY A 255 8.06 -5.87 3.25
N MET A 256 8.87 -5.96 4.30
CA MET A 256 9.12 -4.86 5.23
C MET A 256 10.46 -4.99 5.94
N LYS A 257 10.92 -3.86 6.48
CA LYS A 257 11.99 -3.79 7.49
C LYS A 257 11.33 -3.60 8.86
N ILE A 258 11.67 -4.44 9.83
CA ILE A 258 11.00 -4.45 11.15
C ILE A 258 12.02 -4.29 12.28
N THR A 259 11.58 -3.83 13.46
CA THR A 259 12.45 -3.82 14.64
C THR A 259 12.68 -5.26 15.16
N LYS A 260 13.80 -5.48 15.86
CA LYS A 260 14.05 -6.78 16.50
C LYS A 260 12.98 -7.11 17.55
N LYS A 261 12.49 -6.09 18.26
CA LYS A 261 11.44 -6.21 19.27
C LYS A 261 10.13 -6.68 18.63
N ASP A 262 9.64 -6.00 17.58
CA ASP A 262 8.38 -6.40 16.95
C ASP A 262 8.50 -7.77 16.27
N LEU A 263 9.70 -8.18 15.84
CA LEU A 263 9.92 -9.51 15.28
C LEU A 263 9.65 -10.63 16.31
N GLU A 264 9.76 -10.35 17.62
CA GLU A 264 9.46 -11.30 18.70
C GLU A 264 7.95 -11.66 18.74
N GLU A 265 7.08 -10.76 18.26
CA GLU A 265 5.64 -11.03 18.17
C GLU A 265 5.31 -12.09 17.11
N TYR A 266 6.22 -12.30 16.14
CA TYR A 266 6.03 -13.25 15.05
C TYR A 266 6.52 -14.67 15.36
N ASN A 267 6.77 -15.04 16.61
CA ASN A 267 7.22 -16.39 16.95
C ASN A 267 6.18 -17.46 16.58
N LYS A 268 6.63 -18.65 16.16
CA LYS A 268 5.76 -19.78 15.78
C LYS A 268 4.76 -20.08 16.90
N GLY A 269 3.47 -20.13 16.54
CA GLY A 269 2.37 -20.36 17.46
C GLY A 269 1.74 -19.08 18.02
N ASN A 270 2.42 -17.93 17.95
CA ASN A 270 1.84 -16.65 18.36
C ASN A 270 0.62 -16.31 17.50
N ILE A 271 -0.32 -15.60 18.11
CA ILE A 271 -1.54 -15.10 17.48
C ILE A 271 -1.42 -13.59 17.44
N VAL A 272 -1.54 -13.02 16.24
CA VAL A 272 -1.40 -11.60 15.99
C VAL A 272 -2.70 -11.01 15.43
N LEU A 273 -3.07 -9.81 15.86
CA LEU A 273 -4.30 -9.11 15.48
C LEU A 273 -3.96 -7.81 14.77
N THR A 274 -4.41 -7.59 13.53
CA THR A 274 -4.19 -6.32 12.82
C THR A 274 -4.89 -5.15 13.51
N ARG A 275 -4.18 -4.04 13.73
CA ARG A 275 -4.71 -2.82 14.35
C ARG A 275 -5.23 -1.82 13.33
N SER A 276 -4.67 -1.83 12.12
CA SER A 276 -4.99 -0.93 11.01
C SER A 276 -5.11 -1.72 9.70
N PHE A 277 -5.30 -1.02 8.58
CA PHE A 277 -5.25 -1.66 7.28
C PHE A 277 -3.82 -2.11 6.99
N LEU A 278 -3.69 -3.34 6.52
CA LEU A 278 -2.42 -3.95 6.19
C LEU A 278 -2.36 -4.15 4.68
N SER A 279 -1.72 -3.21 3.99
CA SER A 279 -1.40 -3.35 2.57
C SER A 279 -0.48 -4.55 2.37
N THR A 280 -0.83 -5.40 1.41
CA THR A 280 -0.08 -6.57 0.92
C THR A 280 -0.22 -6.67 -0.61
N SER A 281 0.54 -7.50 -1.30
CA SER A 281 0.40 -7.73 -2.74
C SER A 281 0.12 -9.19 -3.04
N LYS A 282 -0.74 -9.47 -4.03
CA LYS A 282 -0.88 -10.84 -4.57
C LYS A 282 0.38 -11.35 -5.24
N ASP A 283 1.28 -10.44 -5.61
CA ASP A 283 2.50 -10.74 -6.32
C ASP A 283 3.70 -10.57 -5.38
N ARG A 284 4.40 -11.68 -5.17
CA ARG A 284 5.56 -11.73 -4.31
C ARG A 284 6.65 -10.79 -4.79
N SER A 285 6.92 -10.73 -6.09
CA SER A 285 7.99 -9.90 -6.64
C SER A 285 7.71 -8.41 -6.41
N ILE A 286 6.44 -7.99 -6.41
CA ILE A 286 6.06 -6.63 -6.04
C ILE A 286 6.29 -6.40 -4.54
N ALA A 287 5.89 -7.34 -3.68
CA ALA A 287 6.11 -7.24 -2.24
C ALA A 287 7.61 -7.14 -1.88
N GLU A 288 8.50 -7.81 -2.62
CA GLU A 288 9.96 -7.75 -2.45
C GLU A 288 10.55 -6.36 -2.75
N LEU A 289 9.90 -5.57 -3.62
CA LEU A 289 10.33 -4.19 -3.90
C LEU A 289 10.24 -3.30 -2.67
N PHE A 290 9.30 -3.57 -1.76
CA PHE A 290 9.08 -2.81 -0.53
C PHE A 290 10.01 -3.21 0.63
N ILE A 291 10.83 -4.25 0.46
CA ILE A 291 11.91 -4.52 1.42
C ILE A 291 13.00 -3.47 1.22
N ASP A 292 13.04 -2.49 2.11
CA ASP A 292 14.08 -1.46 2.10
C ASP A 292 15.43 -2.05 2.55
N CYS A 293 16.28 -2.31 1.56
CA CYS A 293 17.66 -2.78 1.74
C CYS A 293 18.67 -1.63 1.87
N THR A 294 18.23 -0.38 1.79
CA THR A 294 19.11 0.77 1.97
C THR A 294 19.42 0.95 3.46
N ASN A 295 20.68 1.24 3.78
CA ASN A 295 21.27 1.30 5.13
C ASN A 295 21.60 -0.04 5.82
N ASN A 296 22.88 -0.17 6.15
CA ASN A 296 23.54 -1.31 6.79
C ASN A 296 23.28 -1.41 8.32
N GLU A 297 22.08 -1.06 8.79
CA GLU A 297 21.76 -1.05 10.22
C GLU A 297 20.64 -2.02 10.64
N ILE A 298 21.02 -2.96 11.51
CA ILE A 298 20.38 -3.53 12.73
C ILE A 298 18.99 -4.18 12.60
N HIS A 299 18.15 -3.79 11.65
CA HIS A 299 16.76 -4.21 11.56
C HIS A 299 16.57 -5.43 10.63
N PRO A 300 15.92 -6.50 11.10
CA PRO A 300 15.60 -7.65 10.26
C PRO A 300 14.76 -7.28 9.03
N LEU A 301 15.15 -7.84 7.89
CA LEU A 301 14.37 -7.81 6.66
C LEU A 301 13.39 -8.99 6.66
N VAL A 302 12.11 -8.72 6.40
CA VAL A 302 11.04 -9.71 6.55
C VAL A 302 10.16 -9.76 5.32
N MET A 303 9.78 -10.99 4.95
CA MET A 303 8.69 -11.28 4.03
C MET A 303 7.57 -11.98 4.80
N CYS A 304 6.49 -11.27 5.08
CA CYS A 304 5.28 -11.88 5.64
C CYS A 304 4.42 -12.47 4.52
N ILE A 305 4.03 -13.73 4.69
CA ILE A 305 3.20 -14.50 3.77
C ILE A 305 1.87 -14.76 4.47
N TYR A 306 0.85 -13.97 4.16
CA TYR A 306 -0.47 -14.10 4.75
C TYR A 306 -1.35 -15.01 3.90
N LYS A 307 -1.94 -16.02 4.52
CA LYS A 307 -3.00 -16.84 3.93
C LYS A 307 -4.34 -16.38 4.50
N VAL A 308 -5.07 -15.60 3.71
CA VAL A 308 -6.41 -15.11 4.02
C VAL A 308 -7.43 -16.19 3.66
N ILE A 309 -8.26 -16.59 4.62
CA ILE A 309 -9.28 -17.62 4.49
C ILE A 309 -10.67 -16.97 4.29
N ASN A 310 -11.01 -15.96 5.09
CA ASN A 310 -12.27 -15.26 4.95
C ASN A 310 -12.17 -14.21 3.84
N PRO A 311 -12.99 -14.28 2.78
CA PRO A 311 -12.98 -13.27 1.74
C PRO A 311 -13.31 -11.85 2.25
N ARG A 312 -13.98 -11.71 3.40
CA ARG A 312 -14.29 -10.40 4.02
C ARG A 312 -13.12 -9.78 4.79
N SER A 313 -12.07 -10.55 5.06
CA SER A 313 -10.91 -10.07 5.81
C SER A 313 -9.92 -9.29 4.94
N SER A 314 -10.12 -9.27 3.62
CA SER A 314 -9.27 -8.48 2.73
C SER A 314 -9.97 -8.07 1.43
N LEU A 315 -9.47 -7.00 0.82
CA LEU A 315 -9.97 -6.44 -0.43
C LEU A 315 -8.84 -6.45 -1.47
N PHE A 316 -9.07 -7.02 -2.64
CA PHE A 316 -8.20 -6.84 -3.82
C PHE A 316 -8.57 -5.54 -4.53
N ILE A 317 -7.76 -4.51 -4.31
CA ILE A 317 -8.10 -3.13 -4.63
C ILE A 317 -7.39 -2.60 -5.87
N GLU A 318 -6.74 -3.46 -6.67
CA GLU A 318 -6.05 -3.08 -7.92
C GLU A 318 -6.94 -2.21 -8.85
N LYS A 319 -8.23 -2.50 -8.93
CA LYS A 319 -9.20 -1.78 -9.78
C LYS A 319 -9.81 -0.53 -9.15
N ILE A 320 -9.53 -0.28 -7.87
CA ILE A 320 -9.98 0.92 -7.13
C ILE A 320 -8.77 1.83 -6.91
N SER A 321 -7.62 1.29 -6.51
CA SER A 321 -6.44 2.07 -6.18
C SER A 321 -6.03 3.00 -7.32
N HIS A 322 -5.59 4.21 -6.99
CA HIS A 322 -4.86 5.06 -7.94
C HIS A 322 -3.56 4.40 -8.43
N ILE A 323 -3.11 3.35 -7.76
CA ILE A 323 -1.88 2.62 -8.03
C ILE A 323 -2.21 1.21 -8.54
N GLY A 324 -2.65 1.13 -9.79
CA GLY A 324 -3.15 -0.12 -10.39
C GLY A 324 -2.10 -1.22 -10.65
N ASP A 325 -0.81 -0.92 -10.58
CA ASP A 325 0.25 -1.90 -10.90
C ASP A 325 0.80 -2.65 -9.67
N GLU A 326 0.28 -2.40 -8.46
CA GLU A 326 0.77 -3.03 -7.22
C GLU A 326 0.11 -4.37 -6.89
N LYS A 327 -0.97 -4.74 -7.61
CA LYS A 327 -1.79 -5.91 -7.31
C LYS A 327 -2.17 -5.97 -5.82
N GLU A 328 -2.52 -4.81 -5.28
CA GLU A 328 -2.68 -4.61 -3.85
C GLU A 328 -3.88 -5.38 -3.29
N VAL A 329 -3.62 -6.10 -2.19
CA VAL A 329 -4.61 -6.69 -1.30
C VAL A 329 -4.52 -5.97 0.03
N LEU A 330 -5.60 -5.31 0.40
CA LEU A 330 -5.73 -4.60 1.66
C LEU A 330 -6.38 -5.52 2.69
N ILE A 331 -5.60 -6.05 3.63
CA ILE A 331 -6.15 -6.78 4.78
C ILE A 331 -6.74 -5.76 5.74
N VAL A 332 -7.95 -6.00 6.22
CA VAL A 332 -8.69 -5.03 7.05
C VAL A 332 -8.26 -5.10 8.52
N PRO A 333 -8.49 -4.03 9.31
CA PRO A 333 -8.27 -4.06 10.75
C PRO A 333 -9.03 -5.20 11.44
N PHE A 334 -8.47 -5.63 12.56
CA PHE A 334 -8.98 -6.70 13.41
C PHE A 334 -9.06 -8.07 12.72
N THR A 335 -8.16 -8.33 11.77
CA THR A 335 -7.95 -9.66 11.19
C THR A 335 -6.93 -10.42 12.04
N VAL A 336 -7.26 -11.66 12.41
CA VAL A 336 -6.43 -12.47 13.30
C VAL A 336 -5.64 -13.49 12.50
N PHE A 337 -4.33 -13.56 12.71
CA PHE A 337 -3.46 -14.56 12.12
C PHE A 337 -2.72 -15.36 13.19
N GLN A 338 -2.43 -16.63 12.92
CA GLN A 338 -1.45 -17.41 13.67
C GLN A 338 -0.18 -17.53 12.85
N VAL A 339 0.95 -17.31 13.49
CA VAL A 339 2.26 -17.58 12.90
C VAL A 339 2.47 -19.10 12.84
N LYS A 340 2.60 -19.63 11.63
CA LYS A 340 2.74 -21.07 11.36
C LYS A 340 4.20 -21.51 11.29
N GLU A 341 5.03 -20.72 10.61
CA GLU A 341 6.41 -21.07 10.30
C GLU A 341 7.25 -19.81 10.21
N GLN A 342 8.54 -19.95 10.51
CA GLN A 342 9.56 -18.96 10.19
C GLN A 342 10.74 -19.66 9.53
N ARG A 343 11.28 -19.10 8.46
CA ARG A 343 12.50 -19.60 7.83
C ARG A 343 13.37 -18.47 7.31
N TYR A 344 14.66 -18.73 7.15
CA TYR A 344 15.54 -17.83 6.43
C TYR A 344 15.44 -18.10 4.93
N ALA A 345 15.49 -17.03 4.14
CA ALA A 345 15.55 -17.09 2.69
C ALA A 345 16.53 -16.03 2.18
N GLU A 346 16.89 -16.16 0.91
CA GLU A 346 17.73 -15.21 0.19
C GLU A 346 16.85 -14.36 -0.73
N LEU A 347 17.09 -13.05 -0.73
CA LEU A 347 16.50 -12.09 -1.64
C LEU A 347 17.59 -11.52 -2.52
N MET A 348 17.48 -11.70 -3.84
CA MET A 348 18.34 -11.02 -4.79
C MET A 348 17.74 -9.66 -5.13
N LYS A 349 18.46 -8.57 -4.84
CA LYS A 349 18.03 -7.20 -5.16
C LYS A 349 19.23 -6.37 -5.60
N GLY A 350 19.14 -5.79 -6.79
CA GLY A 350 20.22 -4.97 -7.35
C GLY A 350 21.56 -5.68 -7.51
N GLY A 351 21.55 -6.99 -7.79
CA GLY A 351 22.76 -7.83 -7.93
C GLY A 351 23.43 -8.22 -6.61
N GLN A 352 22.84 -7.89 -5.46
CA GLN A 352 23.29 -8.32 -4.13
C GLN A 352 22.30 -9.32 -3.54
N ILE A 353 22.81 -10.26 -2.74
CA ILE A 353 22.00 -11.22 -1.98
C ILE A 353 21.84 -10.69 -0.56
N TYR A 354 20.59 -10.57 -0.12
CA TYR A 354 20.21 -10.19 1.23
C TYR A 354 19.58 -11.38 1.94
N GLN A 355 19.94 -11.60 3.20
CA GLN A 355 19.25 -12.58 4.03
C GLN A 355 17.95 -11.96 4.56
N ILE A 356 16.83 -12.61 4.28
CA ILE A 356 15.51 -12.21 4.79
C ILE A 356 14.92 -13.32 5.65
N LYS A 357 13.98 -12.95 6.52
CA LYS A 357 13.18 -13.90 7.29
C LYS A 357 11.79 -13.99 6.70
N GLU A 358 11.40 -15.16 6.23
CA GLU A 358 10.03 -15.44 5.81
C GLU A 358 9.20 -15.86 7.00
N ILE A 359 7.99 -15.31 7.08
CA ILE A 359 7.06 -15.57 8.17
C ILE A 359 5.73 -15.97 7.55
N GLU A 360 5.31 -17.21 7.78
CA GLU A 360 4.04 -17.71 7.28
C GLU A 360 2.95 -17.48 8.33
N LEU A 361 1.91 -16.77 7.92
CA LEU A 361 0.76 -16.41 8.74
C LEU A 361 -0.51 -16.98 8.11
N GLU A 362 -1.32 -17.69 8.88
CA GLU A 362 -2.61 -18.21 8.42
C GLU A 362 -3.73 -17.58 9.24
N GLU A 363 -4.77 -17.12 8.57
CA GLU A 363 -5.92 -16.50 9.24
C GLU A 363 -6.56 -17.49 10.22
N CYS A 364 -6.72 -17.04 11.45
CA CYS A 364 -7.39 -17.80 12.50
C CYS A 364 -8.89 -17.59 12.42
N ARG A 365 -9.68 -18.68 12.48
CA ARG A 365 -11.14 -18.69 12.68
C ARG A 365 -11.85 -17.53 11.96
N PRO A 366 -12.22 -17.70 10.68
CA PRO A 366 -12.83 -16.63 9.89
C PRO A 366 -14.09 -16.08 10.60
N LEU A 367 -14.23 -14.74 10.63
CA LEU A 367 -15.41 -14.00 11.14
C LEU A 367 -16.75 -14.54 10.63
#